data_AF-A0AAD5H8Z0-F1
#
_entry.id   AF-A0AAD5H8Z0-F1
#
_cell.length_a   1.000
_cell.length_b   1.000
_cell.length_c   1.000
_cell.angle_alpha   90.00
_cell.angle_beta   90.00
_cell.angle_gamma   90.00
#
_symmetry.space_group_name_H-M   'P 1'
#
loop_
_entity.id
_entity.type
_entity.pdbx_description
1 polymer ?
#
loop_
_entity_poly.entity_id
_entity_poly.type
_entity_poly.pdbx_seq_one_letter_code
_entity_poly.pdbx_strand_id
1 'polypeptide(L)' 'MGKGQQPLKINTRRGRGNLECMDEMTSFFACMAKSMDVEDKCAAERRALTNCATAAMRKGKQTNTINYHLQRLGRMIRR' A
#
# COMPACT_ATOMS: atom_id res chain seq x y z
N MET A 1 -31.55 28.27 0.56
CA MET A 1 -30.46 27.67 -0.26
C MET A 1 -30.39 26.18 0.10
N GLY A 2 -31.05 25.34 -0.70
CA GLY A 2 -31.33 23.93 -0.38
C GLY A 2 -30.06 23.08 -0.20
N LYS A 3 -30.18 22.00 0.57
CA LYS A 3 -29.14 20.98 0.80
C LYS A 3 -28.56 20.48 -0.53
N GLY A 4 -27.50 21.14 -1.01
CA GLY A 4 -26.77 20.71 -2.20
C GLY A 4 -26.17 19.32 -1.93
N GLN A 5 -26.59 18.33 -2.71
CA GLN A 5 -26.08 16.96 -2.60
C GLN A 5 -24.54 16.94 -2.62
N GLN A 6 -23.97 16.23 -1.65
CA GLN A 6 -22.53 16.19 -1.46
C GLN A 6 -21.82 15.64 -2.71
N PRO A 7 -20.62 16.16 -3.06
CA PRO A 7 -19.86 15.68 -4.20
C PRO A 7 -19.47 14.20 -4.01
N LEU A 8 -19.60 13.40 -5.07
CA LEU A 8 -19.09 12.04 -5.14
C LEU A 8 -17.56 12.08 -4.95
N LYS A 9 -17.09 11.61 -3.80
CA LYS A 9 -15.66 11.56 -3.44
C LYS A 9 -15.37 10.31 -2.63
N ILE A 10 -14.19 9.73 -2.84
CA ILE A 10 -13.68 8.59 -2.09
C ILE A 10 -12.40 9.03 -1.37
N ASN A 11 -12.26 8.61 -0.11
CA ASN A 11 -11.02 8.76 0.63
C ASN A 11 -10.06 7.63 0.26
N THR A 12 -9.20 7.88 -0.73
CA THR A 12 -8.20 6.93 -1.23
C THR A 12 -7.10 6.61 -0.21
N ARG A 13 -6.99 7.41 0.86
CA ARG A 13 -5.97 7.23 1.91
C ARG A 13 -6.26 6.04 2.82
N ARG A 14 -7.51 5.56 2.88
CA ARG A 14 -7.90 4.42 3.74
C ARG A 14 -7.53 3.04 3.18
N GLY A 15 -7.34 2.90 1.86
CA GLY A 15 -7.11 1.60 1.22
C GLY A 15 -5.65 1.19 1.06
N ARG A 16 -4.70 2.08 1.36
CA ARG A 16 -3.26 1.80 1.23
C ARG A 16 -2.66 1.55 2.61
N GLY A 17 -2.94 0.38 3.18
CA GLY A 17 -1.97 -0.21 4.09
C GLY A 17 -0.71 -0.46 3.28
N ASN A 18 0.43 0.10 3.69
CA ASN A 18 1.73 -0.23 3.10
C ASN A 18 2.06 -1.67 3.47
N LEU A 19 1.48 -2.62 2.74
CA LEU A 19 1.77 -4.06 2.82
C LEU A 19 2.95 -4.43 1.90
N GLU A 20 3.71 -3.44 1.43
CA GLU A 20 4.91 -3.68 0.66
C GLU A 20 5.89 -4.45 1.55
N CYS A 21 6.42 -5.55 1.02
CA CYS A 21 7.36 -6.43 1.71
C CYS A 21 6.78 -7.33 2.81
N MET A 22 5.46 -7.45 2.93
CA MET A 22 4.84 -8.32 3.93
C MET A 22 5.15 -9.79 3.69
N ASP A 23 5.21 -10.23 2.43
CA ASP A 23 5.53 -11.62 2.09
C ASP A 23 6.96 -11.96 2.52
N GLU A 24 7.92 -11.11 2.13
CA GLU A 24 9.32 -11.20 2.50
C GLU A 24 9.51 -11.12 4.02
N MET A 25 8.73 -10.28 4.71
CA MET A 25 8.76 -10.16 6.16
C MET A 25 8.28 -11.45 6.84
N THR A 26 7.17 -12.02 6.38
CA THR A 26 6.67 -13.30 6.91
C THR A 26 7.63 -14.45 6.64
N SER A 27 8.29 -14.46 5.47
CA SER A 27 9.29 -15.48 5.13
C SER A 27 10.51 -15.42 6.07
N PHE A 28 10.98 -14.21 6.39
CA PHE A 28 12.08 -14.00 7.33
C PHE A 28 11.70 -14.44 8.75
N PHE A 29 10.50 -14.08 9.23
CA PHE A 29 10.00 -14.54 10.53
C PHE A 29 9.81 -16.07 10.58
N ALA A 30 9.35 -16.68 9.50
CA ALA A 30 9.20 -18.13 9.41
C ALA A 30 10.56 -18.85 9.46
N CYS A 31 11.61 -18.25 8.88
CA CYS A 31 12.97 -18.76 9.01
C CYS A 31 13.49 -18.62 10.45
N MET A 32 13.35 -17.44 11.06
CA MET A 32 13.76 -17.21 12.46
C MET A 32 13.07 -18.13 13.45
N ALA A 33 11.79 -18.46 13.22
CA ALA A 33 11.06 -19.40 14.07
C ALA A 33 11.62 -20.84 14.03
N LYS A 34 12.35 -21.21 12.96
CA LYS A 34 12.88 -22.55 12.75
C LYS A 34 14.37 -22.68 13.09
N SER A 35 15.12 -21.58 13.14
CA SER A 35 16.58 -21.59 13.31
C SER A 35 17.03 -20.74 14.49
N MET A 36 17.92 -21.28 15.33
CA MET A 36 18.60 -20.49 16.37
C MET A 36 19.71 -19.59 15.80
N ASP A 37 20.40 -20.03 14.75
CA ASP A 37 21.40 -19.23 14.03
C ASP A 37 20.77 -18.44 12.87
N VAL A 38 20.13 -17.33 13.22
CA VAL A 38 19.41 -16.46 12.26
C VAL A 38 20.35 -15.80 11.25
N GLU A 39 21.55 -15.40 11.67
CA GLU A 39 22.50 -14.63 10.83
C GLU A 39 22.90 -15.40 9.56
N ASP A 40 23.23 -16.69 9.69
CA ASP A 40 23.69 -17.50 8.56
C ASP A 40 22.54 -18.22 7.83
N LYS A 41 21.58 -18.78 8.58
CA LYS A 41 20.52 -19.63 7.99
C LYS A 41 19.41 -18.82 7.33
N CYS A 42 19.16 -17.60 7.80
CA CYS A 42 18.12 -16.71 7.26
C CYS A 42 18.71 -15.54 6.45
N ALA A 43 19.98 -15.64 6.04
CA ALA A 43 20.67 -14.57 5.32
C ALA A 43 19.98 -14.23 3.98
N ALA A 44 19.41 -15.24 3.30
CA ALA A 44 18.74 -15.06 2.02
C ALA A 44 17.43 -14.28 2.18
N GLU A 45 16.58 -14.69 3.13
CA GLU A 45 15.31 -14.07 3.47
C GLU A 45 15.52 -12.66 4.01
N ARG A 46 16.55 -12.45 4.83
CA ARG A 46 16.95 -11.12 5.30
C ARG A 46 17.33 -10.19 4.14
N ARG A 47 18.12 -10.68 3.18
CA ARG A 47 18.50 -9.89 1.98
C ARG A 47 17.28 -9.57 1.14
N ALA A 48 16.38 -10.52 0.93
CA ALA A 48 15.13 -10.30 0.21
C ALA A 48 14.27 -9.21 0.86
N LEU A 49 14.08 -9.29 2.19
CA LEU A 49 13.34 -8.28 2.95
C LEU A 49 14.00 -6.89 2.87
N THR A 50 15.32 -6.82 2.96
CA THR A 50 16.07 -5.55 2.90
C THR A 50 15.98 -4.92 1.50
N ASN A 51 16.09 -5.73 0.44
CA ASN A 51 15.94 -5.28 -0.94
C ASN A 51 14.52 -4.77 -1.20
N CYS A 52 13.50 -5.47 -0.70
CA CYS A 52 12.13 -5.00 -0.83
C CYS A 52 11.92 -3.69 -0.05
N ALA A 53 12.38 -3.59 1.19
CA ALA A 53 12.21 -2.40 2.02
C ALA A 53 12.86 -1.16 1.40
N THR A 54 14.07 -1.32 0.85
CA THR A 54 14.77 -0.24 0.13
C THR A 54 14.03 0.17 -1.16
N ALA A 55 13.45 -0.78 -1.89
CA ALA A 55 12.62 -0.49 -3.06
C ALA A 55 11.31 0.23 -2.68
N ALA A 56 10.64 -0.21 -1.61
CA ALA A 56 9.43 0.42 -1.08
C ALA A 56 9.68 1.86 -0.61
N MET A 57 10.81 2.12 0.06
CA MET A 57 11.21 3.47 0.44
C MET A 57 11.41 4.42 -0.76
N ARG A 58 11.82 3.88 -1.91
CA ARG A 58 11.97 4.65 -3.16
C ARG A 58 10.65 4.85 -3.90
N LYS A 59 9.60 4.12 -3.53
CA LYS A 59 8.29 4.24 -4.17
C LYS A 59 7.59 5.51 -3.69
N GLY A 60 7.61 6.53 -4.54
CA GLY A 60 6.92 7.80 -4.27
C GLY A 60 5.41 7.64 -4.11
N LYS A 61 4.76 8.66 -3.54
CA LYS A 61 3.30 8.72 -3.45
C LYS A 61 2.68 8.66 -4.84
N GLN A 62 2.11 7.51 -5.19
CA GLN A 62 1.31 7.34 -6.40
C GLN A 62 0.03 8.19 -6.26
N THR A 63 -0.08 9.24 -7.08
CA THR A 63 -1.24 10.14 -7.12
C THR A 63 -2.41 9.45 -7.78
N ASN A 64 -3.59 9.49 -7.15
CA ASN A 64 -4.80 8.86 -7.68
C ASN A 64 -5.80 9.95 -8.11
N THR A 65 -6.23 9.93 -9.37
CA THR A 65 -7.17 10.89 -9.97
C THR A 65 -8.63 10.48 -9.84
N ILE A 66 -8.97 9.43 -9.10
CA ILE A 66 -10.35 8.91 -8.98
C ILE A 66 -11.37 9.99 -8.58
N ASN A 67 -11.00 10.91 -7.68
CA ASN A 67 -11.90 11.99 -7.27
C ASN A 67 -12.18 12.99 -8.40
N TYR A 68 -11.24 13.19 -9.31
CA TYR A 68 -11.47 14.01 -10.51
C TYR A 68 -12.54 13.35 -11.41
N HIS A 69 -12.42 12.05 -11.66
CA HIS A 69 -13.37 11.31 -12.48
C HIS A 69 -14.76 11.23 -11.82
N LEU A 70 -14.83 10.98 -10.50
CA LEU A 70 -16.08 10.94 -9.74
C LEU A 70 -16.81 12.30 -9.75
N GLN A 71 -16.09 13.40 -9.66
CA GLN A 71 -16.69 14.74 -9.78
C GLN A 71 -17.28 14.98 -11.16
N ARG A 72 -16.60 14.53 -12.24
CA ARG A 72 -17.13 14.66 -13.60
C ARG A 72 -18.38 13.80 -13.80
N LEU A 73 -18.36 12.56 -13.35
CA LEU A 73 -19.53 11.65 -13.37
C LEU A 73 -20.70 12.25 -12.58
N GLY A 74 -20.45 12.79 -11.40
CA GLY A 74 -21.48 13.43 -10.59
C GLY A 74 -22.12 14.66 -11.24
N ARG A 75 -21.44 15.35 -12.15
CA ARG A 75 -22.05 16.44 -12.93
C ARG A 75 -22.90 15.91 -14.07
N MET A 76 -22.53 14.78 -14.67
CA MET A 76 -23.27 14.16 -15.77
C MET A 76 -24.55 13.48 -15.29
N ILE A 77 -24.51 12.77 -14.15
CA ILE A 77 -25.67 12.08 -13.57
C ILE A 77 -26.73 13.06 -13.02
N ARG A 78 -26.35 14.29 -12.70
CA ARG A 78 -27.25 15.33 -12.18
C ARG A 78 -27.88 16.23 -13.25
N ARG A 79 -27.55 16.01 -14.53
CA ARG A 79 -28.29 16.57 -15.66
C ARG A 79 -29.43 15.62 -16.02
#